data_AF-A0A973JZX6-F1
#
_entry.id   AF-A0A973JZX6-F1
#
_cell.length_a   1.000
_cell.length_b   1.000
_cell.length_c   1.000
_cell.angle_alpha   90.00
_cell.angle_beta   90.00
_cell.angle_gamma   90.00
#
_symmetry.space_group_name_H-M   'P 1'
#
loop_
_entity.id
_entity.type
_entity.pdbx_description
1 polymer ?
#
loop_
_entity_poly.entity_id
_entity_poly.type
_entity_poly.pdbx_seq_one_letter_code
_entity_poly.pdbx_strand_id
1 'polypeptide(L)' 'MADILAAPEFPMPRAARCPFDPPPALKELQREAPLTRVRLWDGSEPWLVTRYAEQ' A
#
# COMPACT_ATOMS: atom_id res chain seq x y z
N MET A 1 -7.89 12.51 -11.61
CA MET A 1 -7.46 13.22 -10.39
C MET A 1 -7.87 12.35 -9.23
N ALA A 2 -6.99 11.43 -8.80
CA ALA A 2 -7.24 10.66 -7.59
C ALA A 2 -7.31 11.64 -6.43
N ASP A 3 -8.28 11.48 -5.55
CA ASP A 3 -8.41 12.30 -4.35
C ASP A 3 -7.10 12.16 -3.53
N ILE A 4 -6.33 13.25 -3.46
CA ILE A 4 -5.00 13.32 -2.83
C ILE A 4 -5.13 13.32 -1.29
N LEU A 5 -6.35 13.37 -0.74
CA LEU A 5 -6.59 13.71 0.67
C LEU A 5 -6.76 12.50 1.60
N ALA A 6 -6.92 11.27 1.12
CA ALA A 6 -7.15 10.10 1.97
C ALA A 6 -6.09 9.00 1.79
N ALA A 7 -5.53 8.54 2.92
CA ALA A 7 -4.62 7.39 2.95
C ALA A 7 -5.32 6.11 2.43
N PRO A 8 -4.67 5.30 1.57
CA PRO A 8 -5.28 4.07 1.06
C PRO A 8 -5.50 3.05 2.19
N GLU A 9 -6.59 2.30 2.08
CA GLU A 9 -6.92 1.21 2.99
C GLU A 9 -5.87 0.09 2.90
N PHE A 10 -5.48 -0.43 4.06
CA PHE A 10 -4.62 -1.60 4.18
C PHE A 10 -5.32 -2.71 4.98
N PRO A 11 -5.28 -3.97 4.50
CA PRO A 11 -4.56 -4.46 3.32
C PRO A 11 -5.28 -4.21 1.98
N MET A 12 -4.49 -3.99 0.93
CA MET A 12 -4.99 -3.92 -0.45
C MET A 12 -5.29 -5.33 -1.01
N PRO A 13 -6.28 -5.47 -1.92
CA PRO A 13 -6.65 -6.77 -2.47
C PRO A 13 -5.57 -7.35 -3.41
N ARG A 14 -5.41 -8.68 -3.38
CA ARG A 14 -4.59 -9.42 -4.36
C ARG A 14 -5.34 -9.62 -5.67
N ALA A 15 -4.60 -9.74 -6.77
CA ALA A 15 -5.17 -10.11 -8.07
C ALA A 15 -5.51 -11.61 -8.10
N ALA A 16 -6.75 -11.95 -8.48
CA ALA A 16 -7.21 -13.35 -8.53
C ALA A 16 -6.38 -14.25 -9.46
N ARG A 17 -5.82 -13.70 -10.54
CA ARG A 17 -5.01 -14.44 -11.53
C ARG A 17 -3.57 -14.72 -11.07
N CYS A 18 -3.07 -14.01 -10.07
CA CYS A 18 -1.67 -14.12 -9.62
C CYS A 18 -1.64 -14.29 -8.09
N PRO A 19 -2.04 -15.47 -7.55
CA PRO A 19 -2.26 -15.65 -6.11
C PRO A 19 -0.99 -15.53 -5.25
N PHE A 20 0.17 -15.76 -5.87
CA PHE A 20 1.48 -15.66 -5.22
C PHE A 20 2.07 -14.25 -5.27
N ASP A 21 1.56 -13.38 -6.14
CA ASP A 21 2.03 -12.00 -6.21
C ASP A 21 1.47 -11.17 -5.03
N PRO A 22 2.24 -10.17 -4.56
CA PRO A 22 1.68 -9.10 -3.73
C PRO A 22 0.53 -8.36 -4.42
N PRO A 23 -0.31 -7.64 -3.66
CA PRO A 23 -1.31 -6.73 -4.24
C PRO A 23 -0.70 -5.82 -5.32
N PRO A 24 -1.33 -5.67 -6.50
CA PRO A 24 -0.81 -4.79 -7.55
C PRO A 24 -0.60 -3.34 -7.09
N ALA A 25 -1.50 -2.82 -6.26
CA ALA A 25 -1.37 -1.48 -5.67
C ALA A 25 -0.14 -1.36 -4.74
N LEU A 26 0.22 -2.43 -4.03
CA LEU A 26 1.43 -2.44 -3.21
C LEU A 26 2.70 -2.38 -4.08
N LYS A 27 2.70 -3.06 -5.24
CA LYS A 27 3.81 -2.97 -6.21
C LYS A 27 3.94 -1.55 -6.77
N GLU A 28 2.82 -0.85 -6.99
CA GLU A 28 2.85 0.54 -7.44
C GLU A 28 3.44 1.48 -6.37
N LEU A 29 2.91 1.39 -5.14
CA LEU A 29 3.42 2.19 -4.02
C LEU A 29 4.91 1.95 -3.78
N GLN A 30 5.39 0.71 -3.90
CA GLN A 30 6.82 0.43 -3.79
C GLN A 30 7.66 1.17 -4.84
N ARG A 31 7.15 1.34 -6.07
CA ARG A 31 7.85 2.05 -7.15
C ARG A 31 7.83 3.56 -6.97
N GLU A 32 6.67 4.12 -6.64
CA GLU A 32 6.43 5.57 -6.71
C GLU A 32 6.53 6.29 -5.36
N ALA A 33 6.15 5.63 -4.27
CA ALA A 33 6.04 6.22 -2.93
C ALA A 33 6.44 5.20 -1.84
N PRO A 34 7.74 4.85 -1.74
CA PRO A 34 8.21 3.70 -0.97
C PRO A 34 7.93 3.78 0.54
N LEU A 35 7.67 4.98 1.05
CA LEU A 35 7.10 5.30 2.36
C LEU A 35 5.74 5.97 2.14
N THR A 36 4.64 5.34 2.56
CA THR A 36 3.27 5.87 2.36
C THR A 36 2.44 5.72 3.63
N ARG A 37 1.64 6.73 4.01
CA ARG A 37 0.63 6.58 5.06
C ARG A 37 -0.52 5.72 4.55
N VAL A 38 -0.97 4.74 5.32
CA VAL A 38 -2.11 3.86 4.99
C VAL A 38 -3.10 3.86 6.15
N ARG A 39 -4.38 3.59 5.90
CA ARG A 39 -5.39 3.45 6.95
C ARG A 39 -5.63 1.98 7.29
N LEU A 40 -5.66 1.65 8.58
CA LEU A 40 -6.00 0.31 9.08
C LEU A 40 -7.46 0.24 9.53
N TRP A 41 -7.92 -0.99 9.79
CA TRP A 41 -9.29 -1.29 10.23
C TRP A 41 -9.69 -0.62 11.56
N ASP A 42 -8.73 -0.26 12.40
CA ASP A 42 -8.95 0.46 13.67
C ASP A 42 -8.96 1.98 13.51
N GLY A 43 -8.88 2.47 12.26
CA GLY A 43 -8.80 3.88 11.92
C GLY A 43 -7.43 4.52 12.13
N SER A 44 -6.44 3.77 12.65
CA SER A 44 -5.08 4.27 12.73
C SER A 44 -4.48 4.41 11.34
N GLU A 45 -3.50 5.31 11.22
CA GLU A 45 -2.81 5.55 9.96
C GLU A 45 -1.29 5.35 10.11
N PRO A 46 -0.75 4.13 10.12
CA PRO A 46 0.70 3.95 10.21
C PRO A 46 1.42 4.30 8.90
N TRP A 47 2.76 4.39 8.97
CA TRP A 47 3.61 4.37 7.79
C TRP A 47 3.75 2.93 7.26
N LEU A 48 3.53 2.76 5.97
CA LEU A 48 3.84 1.54 5.22
C LEU A 48 5.22 1.70 4.58
N VAL A 49 6.17 0.86 5.02
CA VAL A 49 7.52 0.76 4.46
C VAL A 49 7.56 -0.40 3.47
N THR A 50 7.94 -0.14 2.23
CA THR A 50 7.87 -1.15 1.15
C THR A 50 9.22 -1.54 0.56
N ARG A 51 10.29 -0.77 0.80
CA ARG A 51 11.64 -1.05 0.29
C ARG A 51 12.48 -1.73 1.36
N TYR A 52 13.26 -2.72 0.92
CA TYR A 52 14.15 -3.47 1.80
C TYR A 52 15.20 -2.58 2.49
N ALA A 53 15.76 -1.59 1.78
CA ALA A 53 16.79 -0.70 2.31
C ALA A 53 16.29 0.25 3.41
N GLU A 54 14.97 0.37 3.59
CA GLU A 54 14.33 1.32 4.52
C GLU A 54 13.79 0.61 5.79
N GLN A 55 14.10 -0.67 5.97
CA GLN A 55 13.79 -1.45 7.18
C GLN A 55 14.93 -1.35 8.19
#